data_AF-A0A2R8CP86-F1
#
_entry.id   AF-A0A2R8CP86-F1
#
_cell.length_a   1.000
_cell.length_b   1.000
_cell.length_c   1.000
_cell.angle_alpha   90.00
_cell.angle_beta   90.00
_cell.angle_gamma   90.00
#
_symmetry.space_group_name_H-M   'P 1'
#
loop_
_entity.id
_entity.type
_entity.pdbx_description
1 polymer ?
#
loop_
_entity_poly.entity_id
_entity_poly.type
_entity_poly.pdbx_seq_one_letter_code
_entity_poly.pdbx_strand_id
1 'polypeptide(L)'
;MTPVRLQRAFDTAREHFPSEVVQQPCDSGATCLELWQGGDKVDELYLDQDMLEVFINIEACYRQQGISDSAVHAFRQLNSTREAGRR
;
A
#
# COMPACT_ATOMS: atom_id res chain seq x y z
N MET A 1 18.48 -5.30 28.01
CA MET A 1 19.21 -4.10 27.55
C MET A 1 19.77 -4.42 26.16
N THR A 2 19.06 -4.03 25.10
CA THR A 2 19.50 -4.24 23.72
C THR A 2 20.73 -3.36 23.45
N PRO A 3 21.83 -3.89 22.88
CA PRO A 3 22.98 -3.07 22.52
C PRO A 3 22.57 -1.97 21.53
N VAL A 4 23.01 -0.73 21.76
CA VAL A 4 22.71 0.45 20.91
C VAL A 4 23.01 0.21 19.42
N ARG A 5 24.00 -0.64 19.12
CA ARG A 5 24.34 -1.04 17.75
C ARG A 5 23.29 -1.93 17.08
N LEU A 6 22.63 -2.81 17.83
CA LEU A 6 21.53 -3.62 17.34
C LEU A 6 20.27 -2.77 17.13
N GLN A 7 19.98 -1.85 18.06
CA GLN A 7 18.88 -0.90 17.90
C GLN A 7 19.05 -0.07 16.61
N ARG A 8 20.23 0.53 16.40
CA ARG A 8 20.55 1.23 15.14
C ARG A 8 20.44 0.36 13.90
N ALA A 9 20.91 -0.89 13.94
CA ALA A 9 20.80 -1.78 12.79
C ALA A 9 19.32 -2.08 12.45
N PHE A 10 18.46 -2.23 13.46
CA PHE A 10 17.01 -2.36 13.25
C PHE A 10 16.37 -1.07 12.77
N ASP A 11 16.75 0.08 13.33
CA ASP A 11 16.23 1.39 12.91
C ASP A 11 16.64 1.71 11.46
N THR A 12 17.90 1.46 11.09
CA THR A 12 18.41 1.61 9.71
C THR A 12 17.81 0.58 8.75
N ALA A 13 17.52 -0.64 9.21
CA ALA A 13 16.77 -1.61 8.40
C ALA A 13 15.30 -1.16 8.21
N ARG A 14 14.65 -0.61 9.24
CA ARG A 14 13.30 -0.02 9.19
C ARG A 14 13.21 1.18 8.25
N GLU A 15 14.24 2.04 8.24
CA GLU A 15 14.37 3.15 7.29
C GLU A 15 14.48 2.69 5.82
N HIS A 16 14.85 1.43 5.59
CA HIS A 16 15.04 0.86 4.26
C HIS A 16 13.86 0.03 3.74
N PHE A 17 12.77 -0.13 4.48
CA PHE A 17 11.58 -0.77 3.93
C PHE A 17 10.77 0.26 3.14
N PRO A 18 10.74 0.17 1.79
CA PRO A 18 9.93 1.05 0.98
C PRO A 18 8.45 0.85 1.33
N SER A 19 7.64 1.88 1.10
CA SER A 19 6.19 1.73 1.19
C SER A 19 5.74 0.74 0.12
N GLU A 20 4.90 -0.23 0.49
CA GLU A 20 4.43 -1.25 -0.44
C GLU A 20 2.93 -1.50 -0.28
N VAL A 21 2.31 -2.03 -1.34
CA VAL A 21 0.92 -2.47 -1.34
C VAL A 21 0.90 -3.98 -1.53
N VAL A 22 0.33 -4.69 -0.56
CA VAL A 22 0.19 -6.14 -0.58
C VAL A 22 -1.26 -6.47 -0.95
N GLN A 23 -1.46 -7.35 -1.92
CA GLN A 23 -2.79 -7.84 -2.29
C GLN A 23 -3.06 -9.16 -1.57
N GLN A 24 -4.14 -9.23 -0.80
CA GLN A 24 -4.59 -10.45 -0.13
C GLN A 24 -6.01 -10.81 -0.59
N PRO A 25 -6.25 -12.08 -1.00
CA PRO A 25 -7.61 -12.53 -1.26
C PRO A 25 -8.40 -12.62 0.06
N CYS A 26 -9.66 -12.20 0.04
CA CYS A 26 -10.57 -12.35 1.18
C CYS A 26 -11.56 -13.49 0.92
N ASP A 27 -12.02 -14.13 2.01
CA ASP A 27 -13.05 -15.18 1.96
C ASP A 27 -14.39 -14.69 1.40
N SER A 28 -14.62 -13.37 1.38
CA SER A 28 -15.80 -12.73 0.80
C SER A 28 -15.77 -12.63 -0.73
N GLY A 29 -14.69 -13.08 -1.39
CA GLY A 29 -14.47 -12.89 -2.83
C GLY A 29 -13.98 -11.49 -3.22
N ALA A 30 -13.79 -10.61 -2.24
CA ALA A 30 -13.13 -9.31 -2.44
C ALA A 30 -11.60 -9.46 -2.35
N THR A 31 -10.86 -8.48 -2.87
CA THR A 31 -9.42 -8.36 -2.67
C THR A 31 -9.15 -7.27 -1.65
N CYS A 32 -8.43 -7.60 -0.58
CA CYS A 32 -7.88 -6.62 0.34
C CYS A 32 -6.54 -6.12 -0.20
N LEU A 33 -6.43 -4.80 -0.36
CA LEU A 33 -5.15 -4.13 -0.55
C LEU A 33 -4.69 -3.62 0.81
N GLU A 34 -3.50 -4.00 1.25
CA GLU A 34 -2.89 -3.51 2.49
C GLU A 34 -1.75 -2.56 2.15
N LEU A 35 -1.73 -1.37 2.76
CA LEU A 35 -0.60 -0.46 2.67
C LEU A 35 0.33 -0.70 3.84
N TRP A 36 1.59 -1.03 3.55
CA TRP A 36 2.64 -1.28 4.52
C TRP A 36 3.71 -0.19 4.43
N GLN A 37 4.16 0.32 5.58
CA GLN A 37 5.22 1.32 5.67
C GLN A 37 6.17 0.96 6.83
N GLY A 38 7.47 0.85 6.54
CA GLY A 38 8.46 0.55 7.58
C GLY A 38 8.25 -0.79 8.31
N GLY A 39 7.60 -1.74 7.64
CA GLY A 39 7.26 -3.07 8.18
C GLY A 39 5.93 -3.15 8.94
N ASP A 40 5.18 -2.05 9.05
CA ASP A 40 3.89 -1.99 9.74
C ASP A 40 2.74 -1.76 8.75
N LYS A 41 1.61 -2.46 8.92
CA LYS A 41 0.39 -2.16 8.18
C LYS A 41 -0.21 -0.85 8.68
N VAL A 42 -0.42 0.10 7.78
CA VAL A 42 -0.92 1.43 8.12
C VAL A 42 -2.33 1.70 7.61
N ASP A 43 -2.79 1.00 6.56
CA ASP A 43 -4.11 1.18 5.99
C ASP A 43 -4.54 -0.05 5.15
N GLU A 44 -5.83 -0.17 4.86
CA GLU A 44 -6.38 -1.23 4.03
C GLU A 44 -7.62 -0.82 3.22
N LEU A 45 -7.76 -1.38 2.02
CA LEU A 45 -8.91 -1.21 1.14
C LEU A 45 -9.47 -2.56 0.71
N TYR A 46 -10.76 -2.76 0.94
CA TYR A 46 -11.49 -3.90 0.40
C TYR A 46 -12.11 -3.51 -0.94
N LEU A 47 -11.63 -4.14 -2.01
CA LEU A 47 -12.08 -3.90 -3.37
C LEU A 47 -12.86 -5.12 -3.88
N ASP A 48 -14.00 -4.87 -4.49
CA ASP A 48 -14.60 -5.86 -5.39
C ASP A 48 -13.77 -5.98 -6.68
N GLN A 49 -14.19 -6.87 -7.58
CA GLN A 49 -13.44 -7.16 -8.81
C GLN A 49 -13.36 -5.94 -9.74
N ASP A 50 -14.44 -5.17 -9.88
CA ASP A 50 -14.46 -3.98 -10.74
C ASP A 50 -13.51 -2.90 -10.20
N MET A 51 -13.53 -2.67 -8.89
CA MET A 51 -12.64 -1.71 -8.23
C MET A 51 -11.18 -2.16 -8.22
N LEU A 52 -10.90 -3.47 -8.20
CA LEU A 52 -9.56 -4.01 -8.36
C LEU A 52 -9.02 -3.73 -9.77
N GLU A 53 -9.84 -3.89 -10.81
CA GLU A 53 -9.44 -3.51 -12.17
C GLU A 53 -9.14 -2.00 -12.28
N VAL A 54 -9.94 -1.16 -11.62
CA VAL A 54 -9.65 0.28 -11.53
C VAL A 54 -8.31 0.54 -10.86
N PHE A 55 -8.01 -0.13 -9.74
CA PHE A 55 -6.69 -0.03 -9.08
C PHE A 55 -5.55 -0.37 -10.04
N ILE A 56 -5.64 -1.51 -10.73
CA ILE A 56 -4.60 -1.98 -11.67
C ILE A 56 -4.39 -0.97 -12.79
N ASN A 57 -5.47 -0.37 -13.31
CA ASN A 57 -5.40 0.63 -14.37
C ASN A 57 -4.73 1.94 -13.90
N ILE A 58 -5.05 2.41 -12.69
CA ILE A 58 -4.40 3.59 -12.11
C ILE A 58 -2.91 3.32 -11.86
N GLU A 59 -2.58 2.17 -11.27
CA GLU A 59 -1.19 1.76 -11.05
C GLU A 59 -0.40 1.70 -12.38
N ALA A 60 -0.98 1.09 -13.41
CA ALA A 60 -0.37 1.01 -14.74
C ALA A 60 -0.10 2.41 -15.32
N CYS A 61 -1.03 3.36 -15.15
CA CYS A 61 -0.84 4.74 -15.58
C CYS A 61 0.35 5.41 -14.86
N TYR A 62 0.48 5.20 -13.55
CA TYR A 62 1.63 5.73 -12.81
C TYR A 62 2.96 5.07 -13.21
N ARG A 63 2.97 3.76 -13.47
CA ARG A 63 4.17 3.08 -13.99
C ARG A 63 4.60 3.63 -15.35
N GLN A 64 3.65 3.89 -16.25
CA GLN A 64 3.93 4.48 -17.56
C GLN A 64 4.52 5.90 -17.47
N GLN A 65 4.24 6.62 -16.38
CA GLN A 65 4.83 7.93 -16.08
C GLN A 65 6.22 7.83 -15.41
N GLY A 66 6.72 6.61 -15.17
CA GLY A 66 8.01 6.38 -14.51
C GLY A 66 7.98 6.50 -12.99
N ILE A 67 6.81 6.41 -12.36
CA ILE A 67 6.67 6.48 -10.90
C ILE A 67 6.96 5.10 -10.29
N SER A 68 8.04 5.01 -9.53
CA SER A 68 8.49 3.75 -8.89
C SER A 68 7.48 3.22 -7.87
N ASP A 69 6.87 4.08 -7.06
CA ASP A 69 5.90 3.71 -6.01
C ASP A 69 4.44 3.72 -6.52
N SER A 70 4.26 3.39 -7.79
CA SER A 70 2.97 3.45 -8.51
C SER A 70 1.80 2.82 -7.77
N ALA A 71 1.99 1.65 -7.14
CA ALA A 71 0.94 0.97 -6.37
C ALA A 71 0.51 1.76 -5.13
N VAL A 72 1.46 2.37 -4.43
CA VAL A 72 1.18 3.22 -3.25
C VAL A 72 0.41 4.47 -3.69
N HIS A 73 0.77 5.08 -4.82
CA HIS A 73 0.04 6.21 -5.38
C HIS A 73 -1.40 5.82 -5.79
N ALA A 74 -1.57 4.69 -6.47
CA ALA A 74 -2.89 4.17 -6.85
C ALA A 74 -3.78 3.90 -5.63
N PHE A 75 -3.22 3.28 -4.60
CA PHE A 75 -3.91 3.02 -3.33
C PHE A 75 -4.39 4.33 -2.69
N ARG A 76 -3.50 5.31 -2.53
CA ARG A 76 -3.83 6.60 -1.90
C ARG A 76 -4.90 7.37 -2.68
N GLN A 77 -4.85 7.31 -4.02
CA GLN A 77 -5.86 7.94 -4.87
C GLN A 77 -7.24 7.31 -4.69
N LEU A 78 -7.33 5.98 -4.68
CA LEU A 78 -8.58 5.28 -4.44
C LEU A 78 -9.13 5.57 -3.03
N ASN A 79 -8.27 5.55 -2.01
CA ASN A 79 -8.70 5.82 -0.65
C ASN A 79 -9.28 7.24 -0.51
N SER A 80 -8.59 8.24 -1.06
CA SER A 80 -9.04 9.63 -1.04
C SER A 80 -10.38 9.82 -1.75
N THR A 81 -10.60 9.10 -2.86
CA THR A 81 -11.86 9.14 -3.62
C THR A 81 -13.02 8.53 -2.83
N ARG A 82 -12.77 7.42 -2.11
CA ARG A 82 -13.73 6.78 -1.22
C ARG A 82 -14.13 7.68 -0.05
N GLU A 83 -13.17 8.40 0.53
CA GLU A 83 -13.44 9.37 1.60
C GLU A 83 -14.25 10.57 1.11
N ALA A 84 -13.96 11.07 -0.10
CA ALA A 84 -14.69 12.18 -0.70
C ALA A 84 -16.17 11.84 -0.97
N GLY A 85 -16.47 10.60 -1.39
CA GLY A 85 -17.84 10.14 -1.63
C GLY A 85 -18.68 9.88 -0.36
N ARG A 86 -18.08 9.95 0.83
CA ARG A 86 -18.75 9.75 2.12
C ARG A 86 -19.17 11.05 2.82
N ARG A 87 -18.81 12.21 2.27
CA ARG A 87 -19.15 13.55 2.79
C ARG A 87 -20.36 14.12 2.04
#